data_AF-A0A924JTP4-F1
#
_entry.id   AF-A0A924JTP4-F1
#
_cell.length_a   1.000
_cell.length_b   1.000
_cell.length_c   1.000
_cell.angle_alpha   90.00
_cell.angle_beta   90.00
_cell.angle_gamma   90.00
#
_symmetry.space_group_name_H-M   'P 1'
#
loop_
_entity.id
_entity.type
_entity.pdbx_description
1 polymer ?
#
loop_
_entity_poly.entity_id
_entity_poly.type
_entity_poly.pdbx_seq_one_letter_code
_entity_poly.pdbx_strand_id
1 'polypeptide(L)'
;MFQITVHVPDPRVEEFYIRFGEFISNLPDPDVPSEVDSRLVPGWAQSDDAGKMAEKFWGEVSMPGRNVLLYMANQAKTSTAFISAEALAAGLKHPNGKSGIAGILGGVGKAIRRAGLPMYSTRSGGSWHYIWDWDGDVYAMEPQVAALLRKVANGPMRDR
;
A
#
# COMPACT_ATOMS: atom_id res chain seq x y z
N MET A 1 30.68 0.76 10.48
CA MET A 1 29.99 -0.13 11.44
C MET A 1 29.55 0.75 12.60
N PHE A 2 28.24 0.90 12.81
CA PHE A 2 27.71 1.74 13.88
C PHE A 2 27.22 0.84 15.01
N GLN A 3 27.70 1.11 16.21
CA GLN A 3 27.27 0.39 17.42
C GLN A 3 26.10 1.15 18.03
N ILE A 4 24.96 0.48 18.15
CA ILE A 4 23.76 1.02 18.81
C ILE A 4 23.59 0.26 20.11
N THR A 5 23.55 0.97 21.23
CA THR A 5 23.34 0.41 22.57
C THR A 5 21.94 0.81 23.02
N VAL A 6 21.11 -0.17 23.37
CA VAL A 6 19.73 0.04 23.81
C VAL A 6 19.63 -0.37 25.28
N HIS A 7 19.22 0.57 26.13
CA HIS A 7 18.96 0.31 27.54
C HIS A 7 17.50 -0.09 27.72
N VAL A 8 17.29 -1.34 28.15
CA VAL A 8 15.96 -1.89 28.40
C VAL A 8 15.78 -2.05 29.91
N PRO A 9 14.68 -1.56 30.49
CA PRO A 9 14.38 -1.82 31.91
C PRO A 9 14.23 -3.32 32.17
N ASP A 10 14.83 -3.82 33.25
CA ASP A 10 14.83 -5.25 33.65
C ASP A 10 13.49 -5.99 33.47
N PRO A 11 12.31 -5.46 33.89
CA PRO A 11 11.04 -6.17 33.74
C PRO A 11 10.56 -6.30 32.29
N ARG A 12 11.22 -5.67 31.32
CA ARG A 12 10.85 -5.66 29.89
C ARG A 12 11.89 -6.34 29.00
N VAL A 13 12.94 -6.92 29.58
CA VAL A 13 14.01 -7.59 28.84
C VAL A 13 13.48 -8.81 28.08
N GLU A 14 12.59 -9.59 28.71
CA GLU A 14 11.96 -10.75 28.06
C GLU A 14 11.07 -10.34 26.88
N GLU A 15 10.22 -9.31 27.08
CA GLU A 15 9.39 -8.71 26.00
C GLU A 15 10.27 -8.23 24.84
N PHE A 16 11.40 -7.59 25.15
CA PHE A 16 12.36 -7.11 24.15
C PHE A 16 12.94 -8.26 23.32
N TYR A 17 13.36 -9.37 23.93
CA TYR A 17 13.89 -10.51 23.19
C TYR A 17 12.84 -11.21 22.32
N ILE A 18 11.58 -11.28 22.79
CA ILE A 18 10.48 -11.80 21.99
C ILE A 18 10.27 -10.92 20.75
N ARG A 19 10.18 -9.60 20.93
CA ARG A 19 10.00 -8.64 19.83
C ARG A 19 11.20 -8.58 18.88
N PHE A 20 12.41 -8.71 19.41
CA PHE A 20 13.63 -8.76 18.60
C PHE A 20 13.72 -10.06 17.80
N GLY A 21 13.32 -11.18 18.40
CA GLY A 21 13.17 -12.46 17.71
C GLY A 21 12.13 -12.38 16.57
N GLU A 22 10.96 -11.80 16.83
CA GLU A 22 9.94 -11.52 15.80
C GLU A 22 10.47 -10.61 14.68
N PHE A 23 11.34 -9.64 15.01
CA PHE A 23 11.97 -8.74 14.05
C PHE A 23 12.99 -9.46 13.16
N ILE A 24 13.90 -10.26 13.74
CA ILE A 24 14.88 -11.05 12.98
C ILE A 24 14.19 -12.15 12.15
N SER A 25 13.09 -12.71 12.64
CA SER A 25 12.34 -13.76 11.94
C SER A 25 11.49 -13.23 10.77
N ASN A 26 11.26 -11.91 10.70
CA ASN A 26 10.58 -11.23 9.61
C ASN A 26 11.55 -10.59 8.60
N LEU A 27 12.82 -11.00 8.59
CA LEU A 27 13.75 -10.57 7.56
C LEU A 27 13.26 -11.05 6.18
N PRO A 28 13.11 -10.16 5.18
CA PRO A 28 12.79 -10.56 3.83
C PRO A 28 13.86 -11.51 3.29
N ASP A 29 13.43 -12.46 2.45
CA ASP A 29 14.31 -13.36 1.71
C ASP A 29 15.37 -12.56 0.94
N PRO A 30 16.67 -12.84 1.11
CA PRO A 30 17.76 -12.10 0.46
C PRO A 30 17.75 -12.20 -1.07
N ASP A 31 17.00 -13.14 -1.65
CA ASP A 31 16.84 -13.28 -3.10
C ASP A 31 15.68 -12.44 -3.68
N VAL A 32 14.92 -11.72 -2.83
CA VAL A 32 13.88 -10.79 -3.28
C VAL A 32 14.47 -9.38 -3.39
N PRO A 33 14.45 -8.75 -4.59
CA PRO A 33 15.03 -7.42 -4.76
C PRO A 33 14.42 -6.42 -3.77
N SER A 34 15.24 -5.95 -2.83
CA SER A 34 14.88 -4.99 -1.78
C SER A 34 14.73 -3.55 -2.30
N GLU A 35 14.87 -3.34 -3.61
CA GLU A 35 14.96 -2.03 -4.24
C GLU A 35 14.01 -1.96 -5.43
N VAL A 36 12.91 -1.24 -5.27
CA VAL A 36 11.96 -0.95 -6.35
C VAL A 36 11.79 0.56 -6.40
N ASP A 37 12.35 1.20 -7.43
CA ASP A 37 12.15 2.62 -7.76
C ASP A 37 10.63 2.95 -7.73
N SER A 38 10.26 4.16 -7.28
CA SER A 38 8.88 4.68 -7.11
C SER A 38 8.04 4.73 -8.40
N ARG A 39 8.60 4.21 -9.48
CA ARG A 39 8.11 4.23 -10.86
C ARG A 39 8.12 2.84 -11.50
N LEU A 40 8.32 1.81 -10.68
CA LEU A 40 8.27 0.43 -11.12
C LEU A 40 6.93 -0.18 -10.75
N VAL A 41 6.35 -0.84 -11.73
CA VAL A 41 5.13 -1.60 -11.54
C VAL A 41 5.39 -2.69 -10.50
N PRO A 42 4.60 -2.75 -9.41
CA PRO A 42 4.85 -3.73 -8.37
C PRO A 42 4.72 -5.15 -8.92
N GLY A 43 5.64 -6.05 -8.51
CA GLY A 43 5.74 -7.40 -9.08
C GLY A 43 4.43 -8.19 -8.98
N TRP A 44 3.65 -8.00 -7.92
CA TRP A 44 2.34 -8.65 -7.75
C TRP A 44 1.37 -8.28 -8.88
N ALA A 45 1.41 -7.04 -9.38
CA ALA A 45 0.55 -6.57 -10.46
C ALA A 45 0.97 -7.09 -11.83
N GLN A 46 2.18 -7.67 -11.94
CA GLN A 46 2.71 -8.30 -13.14
C GLN A 46 2.61 -9.84 -13.10
N SER A 47 2.20 -10.41 -11.97
CA SER A 47 2.08 -11.86 -11.80
C SER A 47 0.83 -12.43 -12.48
N ASP A 48 0.86 -13.72 -12.81
CA ASP A 48 -0.32 -14.43 -13.35
C ASP A 48 -1.52 -14.42 -12.38
N ASP A 49 -1.27 -14.30 -11.08
CA ASP A 49 -2.30 -14.22 -10.04
C ASP A 49 -2.76 -12.78 -9.73
N ALA A 50 -2.26 -11.77 -10.45
CA ALA A 50 -2.56 -10.35 -10.19
C ALA A 50 -4.06 -10.05 -10.11
N GLY A 51 -4.87 -10.67 -10.96
CA GLY A 51 -6.33 -10.51 -10.95
C GLY A 51 -6.97 -10.99 -9.65
N LYS A 52 -6.64 -12.20 -9.20
CA LYS A 52 -7.17 -12.79 -7.95
C LYS A 52 -6.72 -11.98 -6.73
N MET A 53 -5.46 -11.54 -6.74
CA MET A 53 -4.91 -10.68 -5.69
C MET A 53 -5.66 -9.34 -5.62
N ALA A 54 -5.93 -8.71 -6.77
CA ALA A 54 -6.71 -7.48 -6.84
C ALA A 54 -8.15 -7.67 -6.38
N GLU A 55 -8.82 -8.78 -6.71
CA GLU A 55 -10.18 -9.09 -6.26
C GLU A 55 -10.25 -9.26 -4.74
N LYS A 56 -9.33 -10.04 -4.17
CA LYS A 56 -9.23 -10.23 -2.72
C LYS A 56 -8.98 -8.91 -2.01
N PHE A 57 -8.02 -8.13 -2.51
CA PHE A 57 -7.77 -6.78 -2.01
C PHE A 57 -9.02 -5.90 -2.08
N TRP A 58 -9.68 -5.84 -3.22
CA TRP A 58 -10.88 -5.03 -3.42
C TRP A 58 -11.99 -5.39 -2.43
N GLY A 59 -12.16 -6.68 -2.14
CA GLY A 59 -13.10 -7.21 -1.14
C GLY A 59 -12.86 -6.66 0.26
N GLU A 60 -11.60 -6.45 0.65
CA GLU A 60 -11.19 -5.97 1.97
C GLU A 60 -11.28 -4.45 2.15
N VAL A 61 -11.38 -3.70 1.05
CA VAL A 61 -11.40 -2.23 1.05
C VAL A 61 -12.81 -1.70 1.30
N SER A 62 -12.92 -0.73 2.21
CA SER A 62 -14.18 -0.03 2.49
C SER A 62 -14.66 0.80 1.31
N MET A 63 -15.95 1.13 1.26
CA MET A 63 -16.49 1.94 0.15
C MET A 63 -15.79 3.30 -0.03
N PRO A 64 -15.50 4.08 1.04
CA PRO A 64 -14.70 5.30 0.89
C PRO A 64 -13.31 5.05 0.30
N GLY A 65 -12.65 3.94 0.71
CA GLY A 65 -11.36 3.54 0.16
C GLY A 65 -11.44 3.20 -1.33
N ARG A 66 -12.46 2.45 -1.74
CA ARG A 66 -12.72 2.12 -3.15
C ARG A 66 -12.94 3.36 -4.00
N ASN A 67 -13.66 4.36 -3.49
CA ASN A 67 -13.88 5.63 -4.19
C ASN A 67 -12.57 6.40 -4.42
N VAL A 68 -11.72 6.49 -3.40
CA VAL A 68 -10.40 7.13 -3.53
C VAL A 68 -9.53 6.38 -4.54
N LEU A 69 -9.46 5.06 -4.42
CA LEU A 69 -8.69 4.20 -5.32
C LEU A 69 -9.15 4.29 -6.77
N LEU A 70 -10.47 4.29 -7.00
CA LEU A 70 -11.02 4.44 -8.35
C LEU A 70 -10.75 5.81 -8.93
N TYR A 71 -10.80 6.86 -8.12
CA TYR A 71 -10.42 8.19 -8.56
C TYR A 71 -8.96 8.21 -9.03
N MET A 72 -8.04 7.70 -8.22
CA MET A 72 -6.62 7.59 -8.58
C MET A 72 -6.42 6.74 -9.83
N ALA A 73 -7.10 5.59 -9.90
CA ALA A 73 -7.01 4.69 -11.04
C ALA A 73 -7.54 5.34 -12.32
N ASN A 74 -8.57 6.19 -12.25
CA ASN A 74 -9.09 6.88 -13.42
C ASN A 74 -8.15 7.98 -13.94
N GLN A 75 -7.22 8.47 -13.12
CA GLN A 75 -6.16 9.38 -13.56
C GLN A 75 -4.97 8.61 -14.17
N ALA A 76 -4.66 7.42 -13.65
CA ALA A 76 -3.59 6.55 -14.13
C ALA A 76 -4.04 5.63 -15.29
N LYS A 77 -4.55 6.20 -16.38
CA LYS A 77 -5.03 5.39 -17.54
C LYS A 77 -3.89 4.91 -18.42
N THR A 78 -3.01 5.82 -18.82
CA THR A 78 -1.95 5.59 -19.81
C THR A 78 -0.55 5.85 -19.28
N SER A 79 -0.43 6.65 -18.23
CA SER A 79 0.82 6.97 -17.55
C SER A 79 0.62 6.97 -16.03
N THR A 80 1.71 6.91 -15.28
CA THR A 80 1.71 7.10 -13.82
C THR A 80 1.00 8.40 -13.48
N ALA A 81 0.00 8.33 -12.60
CA ALA A 81 -0.67 9.52 -12.09
C ALA A 81 -0.01 9.97 -10.80
N PHE A 82 0.38 11.24 -10.75
CA PHE A 82 0.87 11.91 -9.54
C PHE A 82 -0.21 12.86 -9.04
N ILE A 83 -0.69 12.67 -7.82
CA ILE A 83 -1.83 13.42 -7.27
C ILE A 83 -1.53 13.81 -5.83
N SER A 84 -1.52 15.10 -5.52
CA SER A 84 -1.37 15.55 -4.13
C SER A 84 -2.58 15.19 -3.27
N ALA A 85 -2.39 15.13 -1.96
CA ALA A 85 -3.48 14.89 -1.02
C ALA A 85 -4.58 15.97 -1.11
N GLU A 86 -4.18 17.22 -1.35
CA GLU A 86 -5.07 18.35 -1.59
C GLU A 86 -5.88 18.17 -2.87
N ALA A 87 -5.25 17.76 -3.97
CA ALA A 87 -5.92 17.51 -5.24
C ALA A 87 -6.91 16.32 -5.14
N LEU A 88 -6.55 15.25 -4.42
CA LEU A 88 -7.46 14.14 -4.12
C LEU A 88 -8.66 14.62 -3.31
N ALA A 89 -8.43 15.39 -2.25
CA ALA A 89 -9.49 15.91 -1.41
C ALA A 89 -10.45 16.81 -2.19
N ALA A 90 -9.92 17.70 -3.03
CA ALA A 90 -10.71 18.57 -3.90
C ALA A 90 -11.50 17.77 -4.95
N GLY A 91 -10.85 16.82 -5.62
CA GLY A 91 -11.47 15.97 -6.65
C GLY A 91 -12.62 15.11 -6.11
N LEU A 92 -12.51 14.67 -4.86
CA LEU A 92 -13.52 13.88 -4.17
C LEU A 92 -14.48 14.72 -3.31
N LYS A 93 -14.29 16.04 -3.25
CA LYS A 93 -15.05 16.97 -2.39
C LYS A 93 -15.12 16.48 -0.94
N HIS A 94 -14.01 15.97 -0.41
CA HIS A 94 -13.98 15.35 0.91
C HIS A 94 -14.09 16.42 2.03
N PRO A 95 -15.04 16.31 2.98
CA PRO A 95 -15.34 17.36 3.95
C PRO A 95 -14.16 17.67 4.89
N ASN A 96 -13.33 16.67 5.17
CA ASN A 96 -12.16 16.81 6.05
C ASN A 96 -10.85 17.08 5.29
N GLY A 97 -10.93 17.49 4.01
CA GLY A 97 -9.75 17.81 3.20
C GLY A 97 -8.73 16.67 3.13
N LYS A 98 -7.44 17.03 3.09
CA LYS A 98 -6.31 16.08 3.02
C LYS A 98 -6.23 15.11 4.19
N SER A 99 -6.58 15.55 5.40
CA SER A 99 -6.57 14.71 6.59
C SER A 99 -7.60 13.57 6.50
N GLY A 100 -8.75 13.84 5.86
CA GLY A 100 -9.74 12.81 5.55
C GLY A 100 -9.24 11.77 4.56
N ILE A 101 -8.56 12.21 3.50
CA ILE A 101 -7.91 11.31 2.53
C ILE A 101 -6.87 10.43 3.20
N ALA A 102 -6.00 11.00 4.05
CA ALA A 102 -5.00 10.24 4.80
C ALA A 102 -5.64 9.18 5.71
N GLY A 103 -6.74 9.51 6.39
CA GLY A 103 -7.48 8.55 7.21
C GLY A 103 -8.06 7.39 6.40
N ILE A 104 -8.65 7.67 5.23
CA ILE A 104 -9.17 6.65 4.32
C ILE A 104 -8.04 5.74 3.83
N LEU A 105 -6.95 6.31 3.33
CA LEU A 105 -5.80 5.57 2.80
C LEU A 105 -5.07 4.77 3.90
N GLY A 106 -5.04 5.25 5.14
CA GLY A 106 -4.60 4.46 6.30
C GLY A 106 -5.47 3.22 6.54
N GLY A 107 -6.78 3.32 6.32
CA GLY A 107 -7.70 2.19 6.32
C GLY A 107 -7.44 1.21 5.16
N VAL A 108 -7.14 1.73 3.97
CA VAL A 108 -6.76 0.91 2.81
C VAL A 108 -5.45 0.17 3.08
N GLY A 109 -4.45 0.78 3.71
CA GLY A 109 -3.22 0.10 4.13
C GLY A 109 -3.48 -1.13 5.02
N LYS A 110 -4.48 -1.07 5.90
CA LYS A 110 -4.91 -2.24 6.69
C LYS A 110 -5.58 -3.31 5.82
N ALA A 111 -6.39 -2.90 4.83
CA ALA A 111 -7.02 -3.83 3.89
C ALA A 111 -5.97 -4.58 3.05
N ILE A 112 -4.89 -3.92 2.66
CA ILE A 112 -3.79 -4.56 1.94
C ILE A 112 -3.18 -5.72 2.77
N ARG A 113 -2.95 -5.49 4.07
CA ARG A 113 -2.45 -6.54 4.98
C ARG A 113 -3.42 -7.71 5.11
N ARG A 114 -4.73 -7.44 5.25
CA ARG A 114 -5.75 -8.50 5.31
C ARG A 114 -5.84 -9.31 4.02
N ALA A 115 -5.65 -8.64 2.88
CA ALA A 115 -5.60 -9.29 1.57
C ALA A 115 -4.35 -10.16 1.40
N GLY A 116 -3.31 -9.94 2.19
CA GLY A 116 -2.04 -10.66 2.09
C GLY A 116 -1.26 -10.30 0.83
N LEU A 117 -1.36 -9.06 0.35
CA LEU A 117 -0.52 -8.63 -0.76
C LEU A 117 0.95 -8.57 -0.32
N PRO A 118 1.89 -8.89 -1.23
CA PRO A 118 3.32 -8.89 -0.92
C PRO A 118 3.80 -7.56 -0.33
N MET A 119 4.73 -7.67 0.62
CA MET A 119 5.42 -6.53 1.24
C MET A 119 6.80 -6.36 0.60
N TYR A 120 7.08 -5.15 0.13
CA TYR A 120 8.38 -4.69 -0.32
C TYR A 120 8.97 -3.74 0.72
N SER A 121 10.28 -3.54 0.68
CA SER A 121 10.96 -2.57 1.55
C SER A 121 11.14 -1.25 0.79
N THR A 122 10.88 -0.12 1.45
CA THR A 122 11.28 1.18 0.90
C THR A 122 12.76 1.43 1.17
N ARG A 123 13.39 2.33 0.39
CA ARG A 123 14.77 2.79 0.62
C ARG A 123 14.98 3.44 2.00
N SER A 124 13.92 3.91 2.63
CA SER A 124 13.92 4.49 3.98
C SER A 124 13.66 3.48 5.11
N GLY A 125 13.55 2.17 4.80
CA GLY A 125 13.34 1.10 5.79
C GLY A 125 11.88 0.90 6.21
N GLY A 126 10.92 1.41 5.44
CA GLY A 126 9.48 1.21 5.66
C GLY A 126 8.94 -0.02 4.95
N SER A 127 7.80 -0.52 5.41
CA SER A 127 7.05 -1.58 4.71
C SER A 127 6.15 -1.00 3.62
N TRP A 128 6.16 -1.63 2.46
CA TRP A 128 5.51 -1.15 1.24
C TRP A 128 4.63 -2.23 0.66
N HIS A 129 3.38 -1.93 0.32
CA HIS A 129 2.47 -2.92 -0.26
C HIS A 129 1.99 -2.57 -1.69
N TYR A 130 2.49 -1.45 -2.24
CA TYR A 130 2.23 -0.88 -3.56
C TYR A 130 0.87 -1.18 -4.21
N ILE A 131 -0.15 -0.43 -3.77
CA ILE A 131 -1.30 -0.07 -4.62
C ILE A 131 -1.11 1.36 -5.17
N TRP A 132 -0.45 2.22 -4.41
CA TRP A 132 0.05 3.53 -4.78
C TRP A 132 1.33 3.80 -3.97
N ASP A 133 2.14 4.75 -4.42
CA ASP A 133 3.28 5.30 -3.68
C ASP A 133 2.91 6.64 -3.02
N TRP A 134 3.62 7.01 -1.95
CA TRP A 134 3.52 8.32 -1.29
C TRP A 134 4.92 8.82 -0.92
N ASP A 135 5.34 9.93 -1.49
CA ASP A 135 6.68 10.50 -1.25
C ASP A 135 6.75 11.51 -0.09
N GLY A 136 5.60 11.82 0.52
CA GLY A 136 5.47 12.88 1.52
C GLY A 136 4.59 14.05 1.06
N ASP A 137 4.33 14.17 -0.24
CA ASP A 137 3.54 15.27 -0.82
C ASP A 137 2.58 14.79 -1.94
N VAL A 138 2.99 13.82 -2.75
CA VAL A 138 2.18 13.27 -3.85
C VAL A 138 1.99 11.76 -3.76
N TYR A 139 0.79 11.34 -4.12
CA TYR A 139 0.46 9.93 -4.35
C TYR A 139 0.75 9.57 -5.80
N ALA A 140 1.46 8.47 -6.03
CA ALA A 140 1.70 7.94 -7.38
C ALA A 140 0.97 6.62 -7.60
N MET A 141 0.29 6.45 -8.74
CA MET A 141 -0.32 5.18 -9.14
C MET A 141 0.10 4.78 -10.55
N GLU A 142 0.66 3.58 -10.67
CA GLU A 142 1.05 2.98 -11.94
C GLU A 142 -0.17 2.50 -12.75
N PRO A 143 -0.17 2.64 -14.09
CA PRO A 143 -1.32 2.34 -14.93
C PRO A 143 -1.73 0.85 -14.92
N GLN A 144 -0.79 -0.07 -14.66
CA GLN A 144 -1.02 -1.50 -14.58
C GLN A 144 -1.82 -1.85 -13.32
N VAL A 145 -1.46 -1.26 -12.17
CA VAL A 145 -2.24 -1.38 -10.92
C VAL A 145 -3.62 -0.78 -11.13
N ALA A 146 -3.67 0.42 -11.72
CA ALA A 146 -4.92 1.10 -12.00
C ALA A 146 -5.84 0.28 -12.93
N ALA A 147 -5.29 -0.42 -13.93
CA ALA A 147 -6.04 -1.30 -14.81
C ALA A 147 -6.67 -2.47 -14.05
N LEU A 148 -5.93 -3.10 -13.13
CA LEU A 148 -6.47 -4.16 -12.27
C LEU A 148 -7.62 -3.63 -11.39
N LEU A 149 -7.43 -2.48 -10.75
CA LEU A 149 -8.45 -1.87 -9.89
C LEU A 149 -9.72 -1.49 -10.67
N ARG A 150 -9.58 -0.91 -11.86
CA ARG A 150 -10.73 -0.61 -12.75
C ARG A 150 -11.43 -1.89 -13.19
N LYS A 151 -10.69 -2.96 -13.51
CA LYS A 151 -11.27 -4.24 -13.90
C LYS A 151 -12.12 -4.84 -12.78
N VAL A 152 -11.59 -4.91 -11.56
CA VAL A 152 -12.33 -5.48 -10.41
C VAL A 152 -13.47 -4.58 -9.93
N ALA A 153 -13.39 -3.27 -10.16
CA ALA A 153 -14.51 -2.37 -9.91
C ALA A 153 -15.66 -2.50 -10.93
N ASN A 154 -15.33 -2.90 -12.17
CA ASN A 154 -16.29 -3.01 -13.28
C ASN A 154 -16.78 -4.46 -13.53
N GLY A 155 -16.28 -5.46 -12.80
CA GLY A 155 -16.62 -6.88 -12.98
C GLY A 155 -17.35 -7.49 -11.78
N PRO A 156 -17.98 -8.67 -11.99
CA PRO A 156 -19.33 -8.70 -12.51
C PRO A 156 -20.30 -7.98 -11.57
N MET A 157 -21.33 -7.32 -12.12
CA MET A 157 -22.56 -7.06 -11.36
C MET A 157 -22.94 -8.37 -10.65
N ARG A 158 -22.90 -8.38 -9.32
CA ARG A 158 -23.65 -9.38 -8.57
C ARG A 158 -25.10 -9.14 -8.95
N ASP A 159 -25.66 -10.04 -9.77
CA ASP A 159 -27.09 -10.19 -9.94
C ASP A 159 -27.72 -10.10 -8.53
N ARG A 160 -28.52 -9.05 -8.35
CA ARG A 160 -29.42 -8.90 -7.21
C ARG A 160 -30.73 -9.58 -7.56
#